data_AF-A0A290S2W6-F1
#
_entry.id   AF-A0A290S2W6-F1
#
_cell.length_a   1.000
_cell.length_b   1.000
_cell.length_c   1.000
_cell.angle_alpha   90.00
_cell.angle_beta   90.00
_cell.angle_gamma   90.00
#
_symmetry.space_group_name_H-M   'P 1'
#
loop_
_entity.id
_entity.type
_entity.pdbx_description
1 polymer ?
#
loop_
_entity_poly.entity_id
_entity_poly.type
_entity_poly.pdbx_seq_one_letter_code
_entity_poly.pdbx_strand_id
1 'polypeptide(L)'
;MDWKSALKIAGPSAIAAWVFVELIKAYLSTSEIFKTNIYLNLALLIIIFIFCIIMGWLWIGDNKNKLEPTRRKIEKNEICDNEVANDLSVGSIDTNIIDNKISNNKVKGSINIGSK
;
A
#
# COMPACT_ATOMS: atom_id res chain seq x y z
N MET A 1 5.01 8.15 -6.08
CA MET A 1 4.50 8.37 -4.71
C MET A 1 3.58 9.58 -4.77
N ASP A 2 2.29 9.41 -4.47
CA ASP A 2 1.31 10.50 -4.60
C ASP A 2 1.35 11.42 -3.37
N TRP A 3 2.28 12.37 -3.41
CA TRP A 3 2.59 13.29 -2.32
C TRP A 3 1.38 14.11 -1.86
N LYS A 4 0.43 14.39 -2.76
CA LYS A 4 -0.77 15.18 -2.45
C LYS A 4 -1.70 14.43 -1.49
N SER A 5 -1.90 13.14 -1.73
CA SER A 5 -2.69 12.26 -0.88
C SER A 5 -2.00 12.01 0.47
N ALA A 6 -0.68 11.81 0.45
CA ALA A 6 0.12 11.65 1.68
C ALA A 6 0.05 12.91 2.57
N LEU A 7 0.18 14.10 2.01
CA LEU A 7 0.16 15.35 2.78
C LEU A 7 -1.25 15.68 3.33
N LYS A 8 -2.30 15.35 2.57
CA LYS A 8 -3.70 15.55 3.00
C LYS A 8 -4.07 14.70 4.21
N ILE A 9 -3.52 13.50 4.31
CA ILE A 9 -3.81 12.56 5.40
C ILE A 9 -2.83 12.78 6.56
N ALA A 10 -1.53 12.88 6.28
CA ALA A 10 -0.50 12.98 7.31
C ALA A 10 -0.39 14.39 7.94
N GLY A 11 -0.74 15.45 7.21
CA GLY A 11 -0.64 16.83 7.69
C GLY A 11 -1.50 17.11 8.94
N PRO A 12 -2.83 16.89 8.89
CA PRO A 12 -3.70 17.04 10.05
C PRO A 12 -3.31 16.12 11.21
N SER A 13 -2.90 14.88 10.91
CA SER A 13 -2.43 13.93 11.92
C SER A 13 -1.15 14.39 12.62
N ALA A 14 -0.19 14.99 11.89
CA ALA A 14 1.03 15.52 12.47
C ALA A 14 0.76 16.72 13.40
N ILE A 15 -0.16 17.60 13.00
CA ILE A 15 -0.56 18.75 13.83
C ILE A 15 -1.27 18.27 15.10
N ALA A 16 -2.21 17.34 15.00
CA ALA A 16 -2.91 16.77 16.15
C ALA A 16 -1.95 16.04 17.11
N ALA A 17 -1.01 15.26 16.57
CA ALA A 17 0.03 14.61 17.36
C ALA A 17 0.91 15.63 18.09
N TRP A 18 1.30 16.72 17.42
CA TRP A 18 2.09 17.79 18.03
C TRP A 18 1.35 18.49 19.17
N VAL A 19 0.08 18.88 18.96
CA VAL A 19 -0.76 19.49 20.00
C VAL A 19 -0.90 18.54 21.20
N PHE A 20 -1.13 17.26 20.96
CA PHE A 20 -1.27 16.25 22.01
C PHE A 20 0.02 16.08 22.82
N VAL A 21 1.17 16.03 22.14
CA VAL A 21 2.49 15.97 22.80
C VAL A 21 2.72 17.19 23.70
N GLU A 22 2.39 18.38 23.22
CA GLU A 22 2.63 19.60 23.98
C GLU A 22 1.71 19.70 25.21
N LEU A 23 0.48 19.23 25.09
CA LEU A 23 -0.49 19.15 26.20
C LEU A 23 -0.02 18.14 27.26
N ILE A 24 0.48 16.98 26.84
CA ILE A 24 1.07 15.97 27.74
C ILE A 24 2.32 16.52 28.43
N LYS A 25 3.22 17.19 27.70
CA LYS A 25 4.43 17.79 28.30
C LYS A 25 4.07 18.85 29.33
N ALA A 26 3.12 19.73 29.03
CA ALA A 26 2.65 20.74 29.97
C ALA A 26 2.07 20.10 31.23
N TYR A 27 1.25 19.05 31.07
CA TYR A 27 0.71 18.28 32.19
C TYR A 27 1.80 17.59 33.03
N LEU A 28 2.75 16.89 32.40
CA LEU A 28 3.87 16.22 33.06
C LEU A 28 4.82 17.20 33.76
N SER A 29 5.03 18.39 33.19
CA SER A 29 5.91 19.42 33.76
C SER A 29 5.31 20.02 35.03
N THR A 30 3.99 20.26 35.01
CA THR A 30 3.23 20.90 36.09
C THR A 30 2.86 19.91 37.20
N SER A 31 2.70 18.63 36.84
CA SER A 31 2.36 17.58 37.80
C SER A 31 3.60 17.08 38.54
N GLU A 32 3.77 17.49 39.80
CA GLU A 32 4.83 16.98 40.70
C GLU A 32 4.78 15.45 40.89
N ILE A 33 3.63 14.83 40.58
CA ILE A 33 3.35 13.40 40.75
C ILE A 33 4.34 12.53 39.97
N PHE A 34 4.75 12.93 38.77
CA PHE A 34 5.73 12.18 37.96
C PHE A 34 7.18 12.49 38.34
N LYS A 35 7.48 13.68 38.86
CA LYS A 35 8.84 14.06 39.28
C LYS A 35 9.23 13.37 40.59
N THR A 36 8.27 13.12 41.47
CA THR A 36 8.51 12.52 42.80
C THR A 36 8.35 11.01 42.84
N ASN A 37 7.59 10.39 41.92
CA ASN A 37 7.27 8.97 41.98
C ASN A 37 8.03 8.14 40.92
N ILE A 38 9.14 7.53 41.34
CA ILE A 38 9.99 6.66 40.50
C ILE A 38 9.23 5.48 39.88
N TYR A 39 8.24 4.93 40.59
CA TYR A 39 7.45 3.80 40.10
C TYR A 39 6.58 4.20 38.91
N LEU A 40 6.05 5.42 38.92
CA LEU A 40 5.22 5.95 37.84
C LEU A 40 6.04 6.19 36.57
N ASN A 41 7.27 6.71 36.72
CA ASN A 41 8.22 6.86 35.61
C ASN A 41 8.62 5.50 35.02
N LEU A 42 8.91 4.50 35.86
CA LEU A 42 9.25 3.15 35.41
C LEU A 42 8.07 2.50 34.66
N ALA A 43 6.84 2.62 35.18
CA ALA A 43 5.65 2.11 34.53
C ALA A 43 5.41 2.76 33.15
N LEU A 44 5.57 4.09 33.05
CA LEU A 44 5.47 4.82 31.79
C LEU A 44 6.52 4.33 30.77
N LEU A 45 7.77 4.14 31.21
CA LEU A 45 8.86 3.65 30.37
C LEU A 45 8.56 2.25 29.81
N ILE A 46 8.03 1.36 30.64
CA ILE A 46 7.65 0.00 30.23
C ILE A 46 6.52 0.05 29.20
N ILE A 47 5.51 0.90 29.41
CA ILE A 47 4.40 1.07 28.46
C ILE A 47 4.90 1.55 27.10
N ILE A 48 5.77 2.57 27.08
CA ILE A 48 6.37 3.09 25.85
C ILE A 48 7.19 2.00 25.15
N PHE A 49 7.99 1.25 25.89
CA PHE A 49 8.81 0.18 25.34
C PHE A 49 7.96 -0.92 24.69
N ILE A 50 6.90 -1.38 25.35
CA ILE A 50 5.95 -2.37 24.80
C ILE A 50 5.28 -1.83 23.55
N PHE A 51 4.83 -0.58 23.56
CA PHE A 51 4.21 0.06 22.40
C PHE A 51 5.17 0.08 21.18
N CYS A 52 6.44 0.44 21.40
CA CYS A 52 7.45 0.43 20.34
C CYS A 52 7.68 -0.98 19.76
N ILE A 53 7.72 -2.01 20.60
CA ILE A 53 7.85 -3.41 20.14
C ILE A 53 6.66 -3.79 19.27
N ILE A 54 5.44 -3.49 19.70
CA ILE A 54 4.21 -3.82 18.96
C ILE A 54 4.20 -3.10 17.60
N MET A 55 4.50 -1.80 17.56
CA MET A 55 4.52 -1.04 16.30
C MET A 55 5.63 -1.52 15.36
N GLY A 56 6.81 -1.82 15.89
CA GLY A 56 7.90 -2.42 15.11
C GLY A 56 7.50 -3.79 14.54
N TRP A 57 6.81 -4.62 15.33
CA TRP A 57 6.36 -5.92 14.88
C TRP A 57 5.25 -5.83 13.82
N LEU A 58 4.28 -4.91 13.99
CA LEU A 58 3.25 -4.64 12.99
C LEU A 58 3.84 -4.17 11.66
N TRP A 59 4.86 -3.31 11.68
CA TRP A 59 5.56 -2.89 10.46
C TRP A 59 6.23 -4.09 9.77
N ILE A 60 6.94 -4.93 10.53
CA ILE A 60 7.63 -6.10 9.97
C ILE A 60 6.64 -7.16 9.44
N GLY A 61 5.44 -7.25 10.03
CA GLY A 61 4.39 -8.19 9.64
C GLY A 61 3.71 -7.85 8.30
N ASP A 62 3.65 -6.57 7.92
CA ASP A 62 2.86 -6.10 6.77
C ASP A 62 3.51 -6.43 5.41
N ASN A 63 4.79 -6.82 5.39
CA ASN A 63 5.54 -7.11 4.17
C ASN A 63 5.40 -8.55 3.65
N LYS A 64 4.66 -9.44 4.33
CA LYS A 64 4.64 -10.87 3.96
C LYS A 64 3.46 -11.32 3.11
N ASN A 65 2.41 -10.53 2.93
CA ASN A 65 1.18 -11.00 2.26
C ASN A 65 0.54 -10.00 1.29
N LYS A 66 1.34 -9.28 0.49
CA LYS A 66 0.88 -8.91 -0.85
C LYS A 66 1.30 -10.02 -1.82
N LEU A 67 0.73 -11.20 -1.64
CA LEU A 67 0.52 -12.09 -2.77
C LEU A 67 -0.41 -11.29 -3.68
N GLU A 68 0.15 -10.62 -4.69
CA GLU A 68 -0.66 -10.17 -5.81
C GLU A 68 -1.53 -11.38 -6.21
N PRO A 69 -2.85 -11.20 -6.37
CA PRO A 69 -3.66 -12.31 -6.88
C PRO A 69 -2.96 -12.78 -8.14
N THR A 70 -2.71 -14.09 -8.25
CA THR A 70 -2.01 -14.70 -9.38
C THR A 70 -2.81 -14.47 -10.65
N ARG A 71 -2.80 -13.23 -11.15
CA ARG A 71 -3.41 -12.83 -12.41
C ARG A 71 -2.58 -13.51 -13.45
N ARG A 72 -3.22 -14.31 -14.29
CA ARG A 72 -2.56 -14.92 -15.44
C ARG A 72 -1.91 -13.78 -16.23
N LYS A 73 -0.63 -13.90 -16.54
CA LYS A 73 0.13 -12.82 -17.18
C LYS A 73 0.49 -13.26 -18.59
N ILE A 74 0.13 -12.43 -19.57
CA ILE A 74 0.59 -12.57 -20.96
C ILE A 74 1.52 -11.38 -21.19
N GLU A 75 2.82 -11.63 -21.26
CA GLU A 75 3.79 -10.56 -21.46
C GLU A 75 4.83 -10.88 -22.53
N LYS A 76 5.25 -9.84 -23.27
CA LYS A 76 6.36 -9.91 -24.25
C LYS A 76 6.16 -10.92 -25.38
N ASN A 77 4.92 -11.13 -25.81
CA ASN A 77 4.59 -11.96 -26.97
C ASN A 77 4.41 -11.11 -28.22
N GLU A 78 4.58 -11.74 -29.37
CA GLU A 78 4.31 -11.15 -30.68
C GLU A 78 3.19 -11.94 -31.37
N ILE A 79 2.08 -11.26 -31.66
CA ILE A 79 0.91 -11.83 -32.34
C ILE A 79 0.80 -11.13 -33.68
N CYS A 80 1.36 -11.75 -34.73
CA CYS A 80 1.41 -11.15 -36.06
C CYS A 80 0.91 -12.06 -37.16
N ASP A 81 0.46 -11.43 -38.26
CA ASP A 81 0.15 -12.08 -39.54
C ASP A 81 -0.92 -13.18 -39.46
N ASN A 82 -1.84 -13.10 -38.48
CA ASN A 82 -2.96 -14.03 -38.38
C ASN A 82 -4.11 -13.60 -39.30
N GLU A 83 -4.78 -14.56 -39.93
CA GLU A 83 -6.04 -14.34 -40.65
C GLU A 83 -7.19 -15.04 -39.93
N VAL A 84 -8.07 -14.25 -39.31
CA VAL A 84 -9.14 -14.73 -38.43
C VAL A 84 -10.49 -14.34 -39.02
N ALA A 85 -11.35 -15.34 -39.24
CA ALA A 85 -12.65 -15.14 -39.90
C ALA A 85 -13.72 -14.50 -38.99
N ASN A 86 -13.54 -14.57 -37.68
CA ASN A 86 -14.42 -13.96 -36.67
C ASN A 86 -13.56 -13.05 -35.78
N ASP A 87 -13.50 -13.30 -34.48
CA ASP A 87 -12.81 -12.43 -33.52
C ASP A 87 -11.44 -12.97 -33.10
N LEU A 88 -10.47 -12.09 -32.92
CA LEU A 88 -9.17 -12.38 -32.32
C LEU A 88 -9.18 -11.94 -30.86
N SER A 89 -9.18 -12.88 -29.92
CA SER A 89 -9.21 -12.58 -28.47
C SER A 89 -7.88 -12.90 -27.79
N VAL A 90 -7.29 -11.91 -27.12
CA VAL A 90 -6.04 -12.03 -26.37
C VAL A 90 -6.32 -11.83 -24.88
N GLY A 91 -6.15 -12.89 -24.09
CA GLY A 91 -6.38 -12.92 -22.65
C GLY A 91 -7.86 -12.96 -22.24
N SER A 92 -8.09 -13.06 -20.94
CA SER A 92 -9.42 -12.96 -20.30
C SER A 92 -9.48 -11.75 -19.35
N ILE A 93 -10.66 -11.48 -18.78
CA ILE A 93 -10.93 -10.33 -17.88
C ILE A 93 -9.93 -10.21 -16.71
N ASP A 94 -9.37 -11.32 -16.26
CA ASP A 94 -8.43 -11.38 -15.13
C ASP A 94 -6.96 -11.55 -15.59
N THR A 95 -6.69 -11.37 -16.88
CA THR A 95 -5.37 -11.53 -17.47
C THR A 95 -4.66 -10.19 -17.59
N ASN A 96 -3.45 -10.10 -17.05
CA ASN A 96 -2.61 -8.92 -17.19
C ASN A 96 -1.80 -9.01 -18.49
N ILE A 97 -2.00 -8.09 -19.42
CA ILE A 97 -1.42 -8.09 -20.76
C ILE A 97 -0.42 -6.93 -20.86
N ILE A 98 0.88 -7.22 -20.87
CA ILE A 98 1.95 -6.20 -20.77
C ILE A 98 3.00 -6.41 -21.88
N ASP A 99 3.44 -5.35 -22.55
CA ASP A 99 4.54 -5.37 -23.53
C ASP A 99 4.38 -6.39 -24.67
N ASN A 100 3.16 -6.71 -25.09
CA ASN A 100 2.93 -7.56 -26.25
C ASN A 100 2.87 -6.72 -27.54
N LYS A 101 3.40 -7.26 -28.62
CA LYS A 101 3.34 -6.67 -29.96
C LYS A 101 2.24 -7.35 -30.77
N ILE A 102 1.33 -6.57 -31.34
CA ILE A 102 0.22 -7.07 -32.18
C ILE A 102 0.26 -6.28 -33.49
N SER A 103 0.63 -6.93 -34.60
CA SER A 103 0.74 -6.26 -35.91
C SER A 103 0.32 -7.15 -37.08
N ASN A 104 -0.16 -6.55 -38.17
CA ASN A 104 -0.50 -7.25 -39.43
C ASN A 104 -1.55 -8.36 -39.34
N ASN A 105 -2.38 -8.42 -38.30
CA ASN A 105 -3.47 -9.39 -38.22
C ASN A 105 -4.66 -8.93 -39.08
N LYS A 106 -5.18 -9.84 -39.91
CA LYS A 106 -6.41 -9.67 -40.70
C LYS A 106 -7.57 -10.33 -39.96
N VAL A 107 -8.43 -9.52 -39.37
CA VAL A 107 -9.57 -10.01 -38.57
C VAL A 107 -10.84 -9.48 -39.22
N LYS A 108 -11.77 -10.37 -39.57
CA LYS A 108 -13.05 -9.97 -40.17
C LYS A 108 -14.05 -9.46 -39.13
N GLY A 109 -13.96 -9.98 -37.89
CA GLY A 109 -14.71 -9.50 -36.73
C GLY A 109 -13.89 -8.50 -35.90
N SER A 110 -13.92 -8.66 -34.58
CA SER A 110 -13.28 -7.75 -33.61
C SER A 110 -11.95 -8.29 -33.08
N ILE A 111 -11.04 -7.38 -32.71
CA ILE A 111 -9.85 -7.70 -31.91
C ILE A 111 -10.13 -7.33 -30.46
N ASN A 112 -10.15 -8.33 -29.58
CA ASN A 112 -10.47 -8.20 -28.17
C ASN A 112 -9.22 -8.42 -27.33
N ILE A 113 -8.85 -7.45 -26.50
CA ILE A 113 -7.66 -7.51 -25.63
C ILE A 113 -8.12 -7.28 -24.20
N GLY A 114 -7.98 -8.28 -23.33
CA GLY A 114 -8.26 -8.15 -21.90
C GLY A 114 -9.75 -8.17 -21.50
N SER A 115 -10.70 -8.26 -22.43
CA SER A 115 -12.10 -8.66 -22.16
C SER A 115 -12.82 -9.02 -23.45
N LYS A 116 -14.02 -9.63 -23.31
CA LYS A 116 -15.04 -9.73 -24.37
C LYS A 116 -15.50 -8.36 -24.82
#